data_AF-A0A2I4GDG9-F1
#
_entry.id   AF-A0A2I4GDG9-F1
#
_cell.length_a   1.000
_cell.length_b   1.000
_cell.length_c   1.000
_cell.angle_alpha   90.00
_cell.angle_beta   90.00
_cell.angle_gamma   90.00
#
_symmetry.space_group_name_H-M   'P 1'
#
loop_
_entity.id
_entity.type
_entity.pdbx_description
1 polymer ?
#
loop_
_entity_poly.entity_id
_entity_poly.type
_entity_poly.pdbx_seq_one_letter_code
_entity_poly.pdbx_strand_id
1 'polypeptide(L)'
;MDAKGLGWPAFSVVVWEVVRRGDCWLPRGATVVLAGGHGHWVNSLALSTEYVLRTGAFDHTGKHYSSPEEMKKVALERYNKIKGNGPERLVSGSDDFTMFLWEPSVSKHPKTRMTGHQQLVCRQ
;
A
#
# COMPACT_ATOMS: atom_id res chain seq x y z
N MET A 1 15.32 -22.74 1.87
CA MET A 1 14.09 -23.55 1.92
C MET A 1 12.95 -22.60 1.62
N ASP A 2 12.18 -22.85 0.56
CA ASP A 2 11.03 -22.01 0.21
C ASP A 2 9.82 -22.38 1.08
N ALA A 3 8.92 -21.42 1.34
CA ALA A 3 7.73 -21.63 2.16
C ALA A 3 6.81 -22.76 1.63
N LYS A 4 7.00 -23.19 0.38
CA LYS A 4 6.26 -24.28 -0.26
C LYS A 4 6.66 -25.68 0.23
N GLY A 5 7.91 -25.88 0.66
CA GLY A 5 8.40 -27.19 1.12
C GLY A 5 7.93 -27.60 2.52
N LEU A 6 7.34 -26.68 3.29
CA LEU A 6 6.96 -26.90 4.70
C LEU A 6 5.43 -26.98 4.92
N GLY A 7 4.62 -26.97 3.87
CA GLY A 7 3.15 -27.02 3.98
C GLY A 7 2.49 -25.75 4.56
N TRP A 8 3.21 -24.62 4.58
CA TRP A 8 2.65 -23.34 5.03
C TRP A 8 1.81 -22.72 3.91
N PRO A 9 0.66 -22.09 4.23
CA PRO A 9 -0.11 -21.37 3.22
C PRO A 9 0.75 -20.26 2.63
N ALA A 10 0.69 -20.10 1.30
CA ALA A 10 1.35 -18.98 0.63
C ALA A 10 0.85 -17.66 1.24
N PHE A 11 1.77 -16.81 1.70
CA PHE A 11 1.40 -15.50 2.21
C PHE A 11 0.85 -14.65 1.06
N SER A 12 -0.29 -14.02 1.31
CA SER A 12 -0.95 -13.13 0.38
C SER A 12 -1.24 -11.80 1.04
N VAL A 13 -0.77 -10.71 0.46
CA VAL A 13 -1.29 -9.38 0.78
C VAL A 13 -2.50 -9.15 -0.11
N VAL A 14 -3.61 -8.71 0.47
CA VAL A 14 -4.84 -8.42 -0.27
C VAL A 14 -5.12 -6.93 -0.21
N VAL A 15 -5.15 -6.29 -1.37
CA VAL A 15 -5.62 -4.91 -1.53
C VAL A 15 -7.08 -4.92 -1.95
N TRP A 16 -7.89 -4.03 -1.38
CA TRP A 16 -9.31 -3.88 -1.69
C TRP A 16 -9.61 -2.47 -2.17
N GLU A 17 -10.43 -2.35 -3.21
CA GLU A 17 -11.11 -1.09 -3.51
C GLU A 17 -12.33 -0.95 -2.61
N VAL A 18 -12.45 0.21 -1.95
CA VAL A 18 -13.53 0.52 -1.01
C VAL A 18 -14.42 1.59 -1.62
N VAL A 19 -15.72 1.28 -1.78
CA VAL A 19 -16.67 2.19 -2.40
C VAL A 19 -17.81 2.51 -1.43
N ARG A 20 -18.19 3.79 -1.37
CA ARG A 20 -19.35 4.22 -0.59
C ARG A 20 -20.65 3.83 -1.28
N ARG A 21 -21.57 3.16 -0.57
CA ARG A 21 -22.96 2.93 -0.99
C ARG A 21 -23.89 3.45 0.12
N GLY A 22 -24.49 4.62 -0.09
CA GLY A 22 -25.22 5.30 0.99
C GLY A 22 -24.29 5.65 2.14
N ASP A 23 -24.60 5.17 3.35
CA ASP A 23 -23.81 5.41 4.56
C ASP A 23 -22.85 4.26 4.92
N CYS A 24 -22.88 3.16 4.18
CA CYS A 24 -21.94 2.06 4.37
C CYS A 24 -20.78 2.10 3.36
N TRP A 25 -19.60 1.74 3.84
CA TRP A 25 -18.42 1.49 3.02
C TRP A 25 -18.34 -0.01 2.73
N LEU A 26 -18.52 -0.38 1.46
CA LEU A 26 -18.46 -1.78 1.05
C LEU A 26 -17.22 -2.00 0.19
N PRO A 27 -16.45 -3.08 0.41
CA PRO A 27 -15.40 -3.46 -0.52
C PRO A 27 -16.07 -3.85 -1.85
N ARG A 28 -15.75 -3.14 -2.94
CA ARG A 28 -16.17 -3.53 -4.29
C ARG A 28 -14.91 -3.75 -5.12
N GLY A 29 -14.58 -5.03 -5.33
CA GLY A 29 -13.85 -5.55 -6.49
C GLY A 29 -12.49 -4.93 -6.82
N ALA A 30 -11.43 -5.52 -6.28
CA ALA A 30 -10.27 -6.04 -7.02
C ALA A 30 -9.32 -6.54 -5.95
N THR A 31 -9.52 -7.78 -5.48
CA THR A 31 -8.59 -8.47 -4.61
C THR A 31 -7.29 -8.63 -5.40
N VAL A 32 -6.37 -7.67 -5.24
CA VAL A 32 -5.00 -7.84 -5.73
C VAL A 32 -4.32 -8.69 -4.68
N VAL A 33 -4.36 -10.00 -4.89
CA VAL A 33 -3.61 -10.96 -4.12
C VAL A 33 -2.16 -10.87 -4.60
N LEU A 34 -1.31 -10.21 -3.80
CA LEU A 34 0.13 -10.24 -3.99
C LEU A 34 0.63 -11.55 -3.37
N ALA A 35 0.61 -12.61 -4.17
CA ALA A 35 1.02 -13.94 -3.77
C ALA A 35 2.42 -14.27 -4.30
N GLY A 36 3.24 -14.91 -3.46
CA GLY A 36 4.40 -15.66 -3.94
C GLY A 36 5.62 -14.84 -4.35
N GLY A 37 6.08 -13.91 -3.50
CA GLY A 37 7.38 -13.25 -3.62
C GLY A 37 8.30 -13.52 -2.43
N HIS A 38 7.76 -13.38 -1.22
CA HIS A 38 8.54 -13.52 0.02
C HIS A 38 8.68 -14.97 0.48
N GLY A 39 9.86 -15.30 1.01
CA GLY A 39 10.18 -16.56 1.66
C GLY A 39 9.83 -16.62 3.15
N HIS A 40 9.42 -15.49 3.74
CA HIS A 40 8.98 -15.39 5.14
C HIS A 40 7.78 -14.42 5.29
N TRP A 41 7.35 -14.16 6.52
CA TRP A 41 6.27 -13.23 6.86
C TRP A 41 6.54 -11.82 6.34
N VAL A 42 5.49 -11.19 5.82
CA VAL A 42 5.48 -9.77 5.49
C VAL A 42 5.09 -9.03 6.76
N ASN A 43 6.00 -8.19 7.26
CA ASN A 43 5.77 -7.44 8.50
C ASN A 43 5.55 -5.96 8.26
N SER A 44 5.85 -5.48 7.05
CA SER A 44 5.76 -4.07 6.71
C SER A 44 5.19 -3.86 5.32
N LEU A 45 4.31 -2.87 5.21
CA LEU A 45 3.72 -2.38 3.98
C LEU A 45 3.78 -0.86 3.98
N ALA A 46 4.21 -0.26 2.88
CA ALA A 46 4.28 1.20 2.72
C ALA A 46 3.72 1.61 1.36
N LEU A 47 2.79 2.56 1.35
CA LEU A 47 2.21 3.13 0.13
C LEU A 47 2.86 4.47 -0.21
N SER A 48 3.08 4.74 -1.49
CA SER A 48 3.61 6.02 -1.96
C SER A 48 2.75 7.24 -1.57
N THR A 49 1.46 7.01 -1.33
CA THR A 49 0.45 8.02 -0.98
C THR A 49 0.04 7.98 0.50
N GLU A 50 0.63 7.09 1.32
CA GLU A 50 0.19 6.82 2.70
C GLU A 50 0.11 8.09 3.55
N TYR A 51 1.11 8.95 3.45
CA TYR A 51 1.19 10.18 4.23
C TYR A 51 -0.03 11.08 3.97
N VAL A 52 -0.38 11.33 2.71
CA VAL A 52 -1.52 12.18 2.37
C VAL A 52 -2.84 11.51 2.72
N LEU A 53 -2.95 10.19 2.59
CA LEU A 53 -4.14 9.47 3.01
C LEU A 53 -4.35 9.58 4.53
N ARG A 54 -3.27 9.59 5.32
CA ARG A 54 -3.32 9.71 6.78
C ARG A 54 -3.63 11.13 7.24
N THR A 55 -3.09 12.15 6.57
CA THR A 55 -3.28 13.55 6.98
C THR A 55 -4.48 14.23 6.30
N GLY A 56 -4.96 13.66 5.19
CA GLY A 56 -6.07 14.20 4.40
C GLY A 56 -5.78 15.63 3.91
N ALA A 57 -6.68 16.55 4.28
CA ALA A 57 -6.58 17.97 3.92
C ALA A 57 -5.44 18.70 4.65
N PHE A 58 -4.98 18.18 5.81
CA PHE A 58 -4.06 18.87 6.69
C PHE A 58 -2.60 18.57 6.36
N ASP A 59 -1.74 19.58 6.32
CA ASP A 59 -0.28 19.46 6.24
C ASP A 59 0.36 20.13 7.46
N HIS A 60 1.69 20.23 7.43
CA HIS A 60 2.48 20.94 8.43
C HIS A 60 2.15 22.44 8.56
N THR A 61 1.38 23.04 7.65
CA THR A 61 1.04 24.47 7.71
C THR A 61 -0.13 24.77 8.67
N GLY A 62 -0.84 23.75 9.13
CA GLY A 62 -1.93 23.93 10.10
C GLY A 62 -3.14 24.69 9.55
N LYS A 63 -3.35 24.68 8.22
CA LYS A 63 -4.48 25.37 7.60
C LYS A 63 -5.81 24.78 8.09
N HIS A 64 -6.68 25.66 8.56
CA HIS A 64 -8.07 25.33 8.88
C HIS A 64 -8.97 25.56 7.66
N TYR A 65 -9.92 24.66 7.47
CA TYR A 65 -10.89 24.71 6.38
C TYR A 65 -12.27 25.01 6.93
N SER A 66 -13.05 25.73 6.14
CA SER A 66 -14.35 26.25 6.57
C SER A 66 -15.48 25.24 6.42
N SER A 67 -15.33 24.27 5.49
CA SER A 67 -16.32 23.23 5.26
C SER A 67 -15.72 21.84 4.97
N PRO A 68 -16.47 20.75 5.24
CA PRO A 68 -16.06 19.39 4.89
C PRO A 68 -15.85 19.17 3.38
N GLU A 69 -16.61 19.86 2.54
CA GLU A 69 -16.47 19.80 1.08
C GLU A 69 -15.15 20.40 0.61
N GLU A 70 -14.75 21.53 1.21
CA GLU A 70 -13.45 22.16 0.97
C GLU A 70 -12.31 21.21 1.39
N MET A 71 -12.42 20.61 2.57
CA MET A 71 -11.45 19.61 3.04
C MET A 71 -11.31 18.44 2.08
N LYS A 72 -12.44 17.91 1.59
CA LYS A 72 -12.42 16.80 0.63
C LYS A 72 -11.74 17.19 -0.68
N LYS A 73 -12.02 18.38 -1.20
CA LYS A 73 -11.39 18.89 -2.42
C LYS A 73 -9.88 19.02 -2.25
N VAL A 74 -9.42 19.62 -1.15
CA VAL A 74 -7.99 19.81 -0.89
C VAL A 74 -7.26 18.48 -0.65
N ALA A 75 -7.88 17.55 0.08
CA ALA A 75 -7.33 16.20 0.26
C ALA A 75 -7.15 15.50 -1.11
N LEU A 76 -8.12 15.62 -2.01
CA LEU A 76 -8.05 15.04 -3.35
C LEU A 76 -6.95 15.69 -4.21
N GLU A 77 -6.85 17.03 -4.20
CA GLU A 77 -5.80 17.76 -4.91
C GLU A 77 -4.41 17.32 -4.44
N ARG A 78 -4.21 17.17 -3.13
CA ARG A 78 -2.96 16.71 -2.55
C ARG A 78 -2.65 15.27 -2.92
N TYR A 79 -3.64 14.39 -2.87
CA TYR A 79 -3.49 13.00 -3.30
C TYR A 79 -3.04 12.93 -4.75
N ASN A 80 -3.71 13.65 -5.65
CA ASN A 80 -3.36 13.69 -7.07
C ASN A 80 -1.95 14.27 -7.30
N LYS A 81 -1.57 15.28 -6.51
CA LYS A 81 -0.21 15.86 -6.57
C LYS A 81 0.87 14.86 -6.19
N ILE A 82 0.68 14.08 -5.12
CA ILE A 82 1.68 13.09 -4.67
C ILE A 82 1.71 11.85 -5.56
N LYS A 83 0.54 11.38 -5.99
CA LYS A 83 0.45 10.29 -6.97
C LYS A 83 1.11 10.67 -8.31
N GLY A 84 0.96 11.94 -8.70
CA GLY A 84 1.43 12.45 -9.98
C GLY A 84 0.73 11.73 -11.14
N ASN A 85 1.45 11.57 -12.26
CA ASN A 85 0.94 10.91 -13.46
C ASN A 85 1.10 9.38 -13.42
N GLY A 86 1.65 8.82 -12.35
CA GLY A 86 1.96 7.39 -12.24
C GLY A 86 0.87 6.58 -11.50
N PRO A 87 0.94 5.23 -11.58
CA PRO A 87 0.15 4.38 -10.71
C PRO A 87 0.63 4.52 -9.25
N GLU A 88 -0.24 4.17 -8.31
CA GLU A 88 0.18 4.05 -6.91
C GLU A 88 1.13 2.87 -6.74
N ARG A 89 2.15 3.07 -5.91
CA ARG A 89 3.18 2.07 -5.62
C ARG A 89 3.05 1.61 -4.19
N LEU A 90 3.21 0.30 -4.01
CA LEU A 90 3.24 -0.36 -2.72
C LEU A 90 4.57 -1.07 -2.57
N VAL A 91 5.17 -1.01 -1.40
CA VAL A 91 6.34 -1.81 -1.05
C VAL A 91 5.98 -2.76 0.08
N SER A 92 6.35 -4.03 -0.07
CA SER A 92 6.28 -5.03 1.01
C SER A 92 7.68 -5.38 1.49
N GLY A 93 7.86 -5.42 2.81
CA GLY A 93 9.09 -5.85 3.48
C GLY A 93 8.85 -7.10 4.33
N SER A 94 9.78 -8.05 4.24
CA SER A 94 9.72 -9.33 4.93
C SER A 94 10.99 -9.64 5.71
N ASP A 95 10.88 -10.59 6.65
CA ASP A 95 12.04 -11.12 7.38
C ASP A 95 12.97 -11.97 6.53
N ASP A 96 12.64 -12.22 5.25
CA ASP A 96 13.54 -12.84 4.29
C ASP A 96 14.62 -11.90 3.74
N PHE A 97 14.75 -10.70 4.33
CA PHE A 97 15.66 -9.62 3.95
C PHE A 97 15.44 -9.05 2.54
N THR A 98 14.28 -9.32 1.96
CA THR A 98 13.89 -8.79 0.66
C THR A 98 12.75 -7.80 0.79
N MET A 99 12.68 -6.92 -0.21
CA MET A 99 11.56 -6.04 -0.42
C MET A 99 11.03 -6.24 -1.84
N PHE A 100 9.73 -6.16 -2.02
CA PHE A 100 9.12 -6.15 -3.34
C PHE A 100 8.40 -4.83 -3.59
N LEU A 101 8.65 -4.25 -4.76
CA LEU A 101 7.92 -3.10 -5.26
C LEU A 101 6.76 -3.59 -6.13
N TRP A 102 5.57 -3.06 -5.88
CA TRP A 102 4.32 -3.44 -6.53
C TRP A 102 3.64 -2.22 -7.13
N GLU A 103 2.92 -2.45 -8.23
CA GLU A 103 1.99 -1.49 -8.83
C GLU A 103 0.61 -2.18 -8.92
N PRO A 104 -0.16 -2.23 -7.81
CA PRO A 104 -1.35 -3.09 -7.71
C PRO A 104 -2.43 -2.79 -8.74
N SER A 105 -2.52 -1.54 -9.21
CA SER A 105 -3.48 -1.13 -10.24
C SER A 105 -3.07 -1.54 -11.66
N VAL A 106 -1.82 -1.98 -11.86
CA VAL A 106 -1.25 -2.31 -13.17
C VAL A 106 -1.03 -3.80 -13.31
N SER A 107 -0.49 -4.46 -12.28
CA SER A 107 -0.14 -5.88 -12.32
C SER A 107 -0.25 -6.54 -10.95
N LYS A 108 -0.53 -7.84 -10.96
CA LYS A 108 -0.47 -8.72 -9.79
C LYS A 108 0.94 -9.21 -9.49
N HIS A 109 1.89 -8.99 -10.40
CA HIS A 109 3.29 -9.38 -10.25
C HIS A 109 4.12 -8.24 -9.66
N PRO A 110 5.16 -8.56 -8.89
CA PRO A 110 6.06 -7.52 -8.40
C PRO A 110 6.80 -6.90 -9.57
N LYS A 111 6.91 -5.57 -9.56
CA LYS A 111 7.67 -4.81 -10.54
C LYS A 111 9.17 -5.05 -10.38
N THR A 112 9.64 -5.12 -9.13
CA THR A 112 11.05 -5.30 -8.83
C THR A 112 11.22 -5.99 -7.49
N ARG A 113 12.15 -6.94 -7.44
CA ARG A 113 12.68 -7.52 -6.20
C ARG A 113 13.91 -6.73 -5.79
N MET A 114 13.91 -6.21 -4.58
CA MET A 114 15.00 -5.43 -4.00
C MET A 114 15.72 -6.28 -2.95
N THR A 115 17.00 -6.52 -3.20
CA THR A 115 17.90 -7.31 -2.34
C THR A 115 19.11 -6.44 -1.99
N GLY A 116 19.77 -6.74 -0.86
CA GLY A 116 20.95 -6.01 -0.40
C GLY A 116 20.96 -5.74 1.10
N HIS A 117 19.79 -5.76 1.74
CA HIS A 117 19.69 -5.75 3.19
C HIS A 117 20.31 -7.03 3.77
N GLN A 118 21.24 -6.87 4.71
CA GLN A 118 21.90 -7.99 5.40
C GLN A 118 21.20 -8.35 6.71
N GLN A 119 20.22 -7.56 7.12
CA GLN A 119 19.41 -7.73 8.33
C GLN A 119 17.94 -7.43 8.03
N LEU A 120 17.09 -7.64 9.05
CA LEU A 120 15.66 -7.38 9.00
C LEU A 120 15.37 -5.98 8.47
N VAL A 121 14.49 -5.90 7.47
CA VAL A 121 14.09 -4.66 6.82
C VAL A 121 13.26 -3.77 7.75
N CYS A 122 12.50 -4.37 8.66
CA CYS A 122 11.74 -3.65 9.69
C CYS A 122 11.95 -4.31 11.06
N ARG A 123 12.48 -3.55 12.02
CA ARG A 123 12.15 -3.74 13.44
C ARG A 123 10.96 -2.84 13.75
N GLN A 124 9.89 -3.38 14.33
CA GLN A 124 8.89 -2.58 15.03
C GLN A 124 9.52 -1.88 16.24
#